data_AF-A0ABD3VS93-F1
#
_entry.id   AF-A0ABD3VS93-F1
#
_cell.length_a   1.000
_cell.length_b   1.000
_cell.length_c   1.000
_cell.angle_alpha   90.00
_cell.angle_beta   90.00
_cell.angle_gamma   90.00
#
_symmetry.space_group_name_H-M   'P 1'
#
loop_
_entity.id
_entity.type
_entity.pdbx_description
1 polymer ?
#
loop_
_entity_poly.entity_id
_entity_poly.type
_entity_poly.pdbx_seq_one_letter_code
_entity_poly.pdbx_strand_id
1 'polypeptide(L)'
;MLRMTPNGLFPPPGSSDTRSCQVESKEHYCMKSGDFRIHVMPGLTSVQVMFLREHNRIAFILGKLNPLWNDEDIYSEARKIVIGQLQHITYAYWLPYIVGPDRIIQYGLRVLKHGYANVYDDEIDPTIANEFAVAPFRFAHTLLQDTVPYLTEKAALTFRSEDMFNKPTLAFSKEGRGVSYVGLGLSQAPLSKADEKVVTAVRDNLFKDMHGRSLDLISLNIQRSRDHAVPGYNAWRKFCGLPYAFHFGTGPGGLVDHFPENAKKLQAVYR
;
A
#
# COMPACT_ATOMS: atom_id res chain seq x y z
N MET A 1 -14.15 -20.29 8.88
CA MET A 1 -13.53 -19.86 7.58
C MET A 1 -14.09 -18.49 7.18
N LEU A 2 -13.32 -17.65 6.48
CA LEU A 2 -13.83 -16.40 5.92
C LEU A 2 -14.83 -16.67 4.80
N ARG A 3 -15.95 -15.93 4.80
CA ARG A 3 -16.99 -16.05 3.78
C ARG A 3 -16.46 -15.61 2.42
N MET A 4 -16.84 -16.34 1.38
CA MET A 4 -16.54 -16.06 -0.02
C MET A 4 -17.78 -16.23 -0.88
N THR A 5 -17.71 -15.80 -2.14
CA THR A 5 -18.71 -16.19 -3.15
C THR A 5 -18.80 -17.71 -3.31
N PRO A 6 -19.92 -18.24 -3.87
CA PRO A 6 -20.09 -19.68 -4.05
C PRO A 6 -18.97 -20.38 -4.84
N ASN A 7 -18.33 -19.67 -5.79
CA ASN A 7 -17.18 -20.17 -6.55
C ASN A 7 -15.84 -20.05 -5.82
N GLY A 8 -15.81 -19.53 -4.58
CA GLY A 8 -14.61 -19.37 -3.78
C GLY A 8 -13.58 -18.38 -4.33
N LEU A 9 -13.97 -17.51 -5.27
CA LEU A 9 -13.03 -16.60 -5.93
C LEU A 9 -12.88 -15.25 -5.21
N PHE A 10 -13.96 -14.71 -4.65
CA PHE A 10 -13.99 -13.33 -4.15
C PHE A 10 -14.63 -13.22 -2.77
N PRO A 11 -14.36 -12.13 -2.03
CA PRO A 11 -15.15 -11.76 -0.87
C PRO A 11 -16.62 -11.53 -1.24
N PRO A 12 -17.56 -11.66 -0.29
CA PRO A 12 -18.97 -11.40 -0.56
C PRO A 12 -19.21 -9.91 -0.90
N PRO A 13 -20.39 -9.57 -1.47
CA PRO A 13 -20.78 -8.17 -1.67
C PRO A 13 -20.75 -7.36 -0.38
N GLY A 14 -20.17 -6.17 -0.46
CA GLY A 14 -20.07 -5.16 0.60
C GLY A 14 -21.01 -3.97 0.39
N SER A 15 -20.80 -2.92 1.18
CA SER A 15 -21.54 -1.66 1.05
C SER A 15 -21.29 -1.03 -0.33
N SER A 16 -22.36 -0.52 -0.94
CA SER A 16 -22.33 0.18 -2.22
C SER A 16 -21.97 1.66 -2.08
N ASP A 17 -20.97 2.02 -1.26
CA ASP A 17 -20.45 3.40 -1.25
C ASP A 17 -19.77 3.67 -2.59
N THR A 18 -20.47 4.39 -3.46
CA THR A 18 -20.04 4.72 -4.82
C THR A 18 -18.74 5.51 -4.88
N ARG A 19 -18.31 6.12 -3.76
CA ARG A 19 -17.02 6.83 -3.67
C ARG A 19 -15.84 5.88 -3.57
N SER A 20 -16.04 4.68 -3.01
CA SER A 20 -14.97 3.68 -2.79
C SER A 20 -15.04 2.52 -3.79
N CYS A 21 -16.09 2.48 -4.61
CA CYS A 21 -16.29 1.43 -5.61
C CYS A 21 -17.28 1.88 -6.70
N GLN A 22 -16.87 1.78 -7.95
CA GLN A 22 -17.65 2.11 -9.14
C GLN A 22 -17.84 0.83 -9.97
N VAL A 23 -19.09 0.39 -10.07
CA VAL A 23 -19.48 -0.83 -10.79
C VAL A 23 -20.05 -0.43 -12.14
N GLU A 24 -19.41 -0.90 -13.22
CA GLU A 24 -19.79 -0.55 -14.61
C GLU A 24 -20.64 -1.64 -15.29
N SER A 25 -20.61 -2.88 -14.78
CA SER A 25 -21.36 -4.02 -15.32
C SER A 25 -22.28 -4.60 -14.25
N LYS A 26 -23.46 -5.09 -14.65
CA LYS A 26 -24.47 -5.63 -13.73
C LYS A 26 -24.01 -6.93 -13.04
N GLU A 27 -23.02 -7.58 -13.63
CA GLU A 27 -22.42 -8.83 -13.15
C GLU A 27 -21.32 -8.60 -12.10
N HIS A 28 -20.86 -7.35 -11.96
CA HIS A 28 -19.82 -6.97 -10.99
C HIS A 28 -20.45 -6.42 -9.71
N TYR A 29 -19.68 -6.44 -8.60
CA TYR A 29 -20.10 -5.85 -7.34
C TYR A 29 -18.91 -5.35 -6.52
N CYS A 30 -19.18 -4.54 -5.51
CA CYS A 30 -18.19 -4.06 -4.56
C CYS A 30 -17.90 -5.14 -3.50
N MET A 31 -16.67 -5.60 -3.42
CA MET A 31 -16.23 -6.62 -2.47
C MET A 31 -16.19 -6.08 -1.03
N LYS A 32 -16.58 -6.92 -0.06
CA LYS A 32 -16.43 -6.64 1.36
C LYS A 32 -15.05 -7.09 1.86
N SER A 33 -14.35 -6.22 2.57
CA SER A 33 -13.00 -6.46 3.08
C SER A 33 -12.78 -5.84 4.45
N GLY A 34 -11.66 -6.18 5.10
CA GLY A 34 -11.25 -5.55 6.37
C GLY A 34 -10.88 -4.08 6.22
N ASP A 35 -10.40 -3.67 5.04
CA ASP A 35 -10.17 -2.26 4.67
C ASP A 35 -11.04 -1.88 3.48
N PHE A 36 -11.85 -0.82 3.62
CA PHE A 36 -12.86 -0.42 2.64
C PHE A 36 -12.28 0.04 1.28
N ARG A 37 -10.97 0.29 1.20
CA ARG A 37 -10.27 0.77 0.02
C ARG A 37 -9.80 -0.34 -0.90
N ILE A 38 -10.29 -1.57 -0.74
CA ILE A 38 -9.89 -2.73 -1.55
C ILE A 38 -9.88 -2.44 -3.06
N HIS A 39 -10.82 -1.64 -3.57
CA HIS A 39 -10.94 -1.33 -4.99
C HIS A 39 -10.11 -0.13 -5.46
N VAL A 40 -9.37 0.56 -4.59
CA VAL A 40 -8.65 1.79 -4.99
C VAL A 40 -7.74 1.53 -6.17
N MET A 41 -7.03 0.40 -6.19
CA MET A 41 -6.33 -0.07 -7.39
C MET A 41 -6.42 -1.59 -7.51
N PRO A 42 -6.43 -2.16 -8.74
CA PRO A 42 -6.50 -3.60 -8.95
C PRO A 42 -5.40 -4.41 -8.24
N GLY A 43 -4.20 -3.83 -8.10
CA GLY A 43 -3.11 -4.45 -7.35
C GLY A 43 -3.42 -4.66 -5.88
N LEU A 44 -4.10 -3.69 -5.25
CA LEU A 44 -4.55 -3.81 -3.86
C LEU A 44 -5.63 -4.90 -3.73
N THR A 45 -6.58 -4.94 -4.66
CA THR A 45 -7.57 -6.03 -4.72
C THR A 45 -6.89 -7.40 -4.81
N SER A 46 -5.87 -7.52 -5.66
CA SER A 46 -5.11 -8.77 -5.83
C SER A 46 -4.50 -9.24 -4.51
N VAL A 47 -3.79 -8.36 -3.80
CA VAL A 47 -3.16 -8.68 -2.51
C VAL A 47 -4.19 -9.03 -1.44
N GLN A 48 -5.29 -8.29 -1.33
CA GLN A 48 -6.33 -8.58 -0.34
C GLN A 48 -7.02 -9.93 -0.60
N VAL A 49 -7.35 -10.23 -1.87
CA VAL A 49 -7.95 -11.52 -2.23
C VAL A 49 -6.96 -12.67 -2.01
N MET A 50 -5.67 -12.45 -2.29
CA MET A 50 -4.62 -13.44 -2.03
C MET A 50 -4.56 -13.83 -0.54
N PHE A 51 -4.49 -12.86 0.38
CA PHE A 51 -4.43 -13.16 1.81
C PHE A 51 -5.73 -13.74 2.39
N LEU A 52 -6.89 -13.37 1.81
CA LEU A 52 -8.15 -14.03 2.16
C LEU A 52 -8.12 -15.51 1.75
N ARG A 53 -7.69 -15.81 0.52
CA ARG A 53 -7.55 -17.20 0.04
C ARG A 53 -6.53 -17.98 0.87
N GLU A 54 -5.42 -17.36 1.27
CA GLU A 54 -4.43 -17.98 2.15
C GLU A 54 -5.00 -18.29 3.54
N HIS A 55 -5.75 -17.38 4.14
CA HIS A 55 -6.45 -17.63 5.40
C HIS A 55 -7.38 -18.85 5.28
N ASN A 56 -8.19 -18.94 4.22
CA ASN A 56 -9.10 -20.07 4.01
C ASN A 56 -8.36 -21.38 3.71
N ARG A 57 -7.22 -21.33 3.01
CA ARG A 57 -6.35 -22.49 2.80
C ARG A 57 -5.81 -23.03 4.12
N ILE A 58 -5.31 -22.15 4.99
CA ILE A 58 -4.81 -22.51 6.32
C ILE A 58 -5.94 -23.06 7.19
N ALA A 59 -7.09 -22.37 7.24
CA ALA A 59 -8.26 -22.81 8.01
C ALA A 59 -8.74 -24.21 7.59
N PHE A 60 -8.77 -24.49 6.28
CA PHE A 60 -9.10 -25.83 5.78
C PHE A 60 -8.12 -26.91 6.24
N ILE A 61 -6.82 -26.61 6.21
CA ILE A 61 -5.78 -27.54 6.69
C ILE A 61 -5.93 -27.76 8.20
N LEU A 62 -6.11 -26.70 8.99
CA LEU A 62 -6.29 -26.79 10.44
C LEU A 62 -7.53 -27.59 10.83
N GLY A 63 -8.66 -27.41 10.13
CA GLY A 63 -9.88 -28.18 10.37
C GLY A 63 -9.73 -29.67 10.06
N LYS A 64 -8.86 -30.04 9.10
CA LYS A 64 -8.53 -31.45 8.85
C LYS A 64 -7.60 -32.04 9.89
N LEU A 65 -6.62 -31.26 10.35
CA LEU A 65 -5.65 -31.71 11.35
C LEU A 65 -6.25 -31.79 12.75
N ASN A 66 -7.24 -30.94 13.06
CA ASN A 66 -7.86 -30.84 14.38
C ASN A 66 -9.39 -30.99 14.28
N PRO A 67 -9.91 -32.22 14.13
CA PRO A 67 -11.35 -32.43 13.92
C PRO A 67 -12.27 -32.01 15.08
N LEU A 68 -11.70 -31.79 16.28
CA LEU A 68 -12.43 -31.35 17.47
C LEU A 68 -12.50 -29.83 17.62
N TRP A 69 -11.75 -29.07 16.82
CA TRP A 69 -11.79 -27.61 16.87
C TRP A 69 -13.10 -27.09 16.28
N ASN A 70 -13.66 -26.07 16.93
CA ASN A 70 -14.83 -25.37 16.39
C ASN A 70 -14.39 -24.30 15.36
N ASP A 71 -15.36 -23.61 14.74
CA ASP A 71 -15.06 -22.60 13.71
C ASP A 71 -14.23 -21.42 14.24
N GLU A 72 -14.43 -21.01 15.50
CA GLU A 72 -13.70 -19.91 16.12
C GLU A 72 -12.24 -20.29 16.38
N ASP A 73 -11.98 -21.50 16.88
CA ASP A 73 -10.61 -22.01 17.08
C ASP A 73 -9.84 -22.02 15.76
N ILE A 74 -10.48 -22.56 14.71
CA ILE A 74 -9.91 -22.62 13.35
C ILE A 74 -9.66 -21.21 12.79
N TYR A 75 -10.64 -20.30 12.94
CA TYR A 75 -10.53 -18.92 12.47
C TYR A 75 -9.39 -18.18 13.17
N SER A 76 -9.34 -18.24 14.50
CA SER A 76 -8.37 -17.52 15.30
C SER A 76 -6.93 -18.00 15.05
N GLU A 77 -6.71 -19.32 14.94
CA GLU A 77 -5.38 -19.86 14.60
C GLU A 77 -4.97 -19.56 13.14
N ALA A 78 -5.89 -19.67 12.18
CA ALA A 78 -5.60 -19.27 10.79
C ALA A 78 -5.28 -17.77 10.69
N ARG A 79 -6.00 -16.91 11.42
CA ARG A 79 -5.75 -15.47 11.50
C ARG A 79 -4.38 -15.19 12.09
N LYS A 80 -4.01 -15.85 13.19
CA LYS A 80 -2.72 -15.71 13.85
C LYS A 80 -1.56 -16.07 12.92
N ILE A 81 -1.68 -17.14 12.16
CA ILE A 81 -0.67 -17.55 11.17
C ILE A 81 -0.52 -16.51 10.06
N VAL A 82 -1.63 -16.02 9.50
CA VAL A 82 -1.60 -14.97 8.45
C VAL A 82 -0.99 -13.67 8.97
N ILE A 83 -1.28 -13.27 10.21
CA ILE A 83 -0.63 -12.12 10.86
C ILE A 83 0.89 -12.34 10.94
N GLY A 84 1.33 -13.53 11.35
CA GLY A 84 2.74 -13.89 11.38
C GLY A 84 3.40 -13.85 9.99
N GLN A 85 2.72 -14.33 8.95
CA GLN A 85 3.19 -14.23 7.56
C GLN A 85 3.37 -12.77 7.12
N LEU A 86 2.36 -11.93 7.38
CA LEU A 86 2.41 -10.50 7.05
C LEU A 86 3.56 -9.80 7.78
N GLN A 87 3.69 -9.99 9.09
CA GLN A 87 4.79 -9.41 9.88
C GLN A 87 6.15 -9.89 9.36
N HIS A 88 6.30 -11.18 9.09
CA HIS A 88 7.55 -11.71 8.56
C HIS A 88 7.91 -11.11 7.19
N ILE A 89 6.95 -11.05 6.26
CA ILE A 89 7.15 -10.41 4.95
C ILE A 89 7.56 -8.94 5.13
N THR A 90 6.88 -8.20 6.01
CA THR A 90 7.16 -6.79 6.27
C THR A 90 8.55 -6.57 6.82
N TYR A 91 8.95 -7.27 7.88
CA TYR A 91 10.22 -7.00 8.58
C TYR A 91 11.43 -7.71 7.97
N ALA A 92 11.25 -8.92 7.42
CA ALA A 92 12.36 -9.68 6.85
C ALA A 92 12.68 -9.28 5.41
N TYR A 93 11.68 -8.82 4.64
CA TYR A 93 11.84 -8.56 3.22
C TYR A 93 11.56 -7.10 2.88
N TRP A 94 10.33 -6.63 3.09
CA TRP A 94 9.91 -5.32 2.55
C TRP A 94 10.66 -4.15 3.20
N LEU A 95 10.66 -4.05 4.52
CA LEU A 95 11.23 -2.91 5.26
C LEU A 95 12.74 -2.72 5.01
N PRO A 96 13.59 -3.78 4.98
CA PRO A 96 15.00 -3.65 4.61
C PRO A 96 15.25 -2.99 3.25
N TYR A 97 14.40 -3.24 2.24
CA TYR A 97 14.51 -2.59 0.93
C TYR A 97 14.15 -1.10 0.97
N ILE A 98 13.32 -0.68 1.93
CA ILE A 98 12.87 0.70 2.05
C ILE A 98 13.87 1.55 2.84
N VAL A 99 14.30 1.09 4.02
CA VAL A 99 15.13 1.90 4.93
C VAL A 99 16.62 1.58 4.86
N GLY A 100 16.98 0.51 4.15
CA GLY A 100 18.37 0.06 4.00
C GLY A 100 18.91 -0.72 5.20
N PRO A 101 20.00 -1.48 5.01
CA PRO A 101 20.55 -2.38 6.02
C PRO A 101 21.02 -1.66 7.29
N ASP A 102 21.59 -0.46 7.15
CA ASP A 102 22.13 0.29 8.28
C ASP A 102 21.04 0.69 9.29
N ARG A 103 19.86 1.09 8.80
CA ARG A 103 18.72 1.44 9.66
C ARG A 103 18.11 0.21 10.31
N ILE A 104 18.03 -0.91 9.59
CA ILE A 104 17.58 -2.19 10.18
C ILE A 104 18.47 -2.59 11.35
N ILE A 105 19.80 -2.44 11.21
CA ILE A 105 20.75 -2.76 12.28
C ILE A 105 20.63 -1.75 13.43
N GLN A 106 20.63 -0.45 13.12
CA GLN A 106 20.56 0.62 14.11
C GLN A 106 19.34 0.48 15.03
N TYR A 107 18.18 0.11 14.48
CA TYR A 107 16.94 -0.04 15.24
C TYR A 107 16.66 -1.47 15.71
N GLY A 108 17.61 -2.41 15.55
CA GLY A 108 17.45 -3.79 16.02
C GLY A 108 16.32 -4.57 15.33
N LEU A 109 15.95 -4.20 14.10
CA LEU A 109 14.77 -4.73 13.38
C LEU A 109 15.06 -6.04 12.62
N ARG A 110 16.24 -6.64 12.83
CA ARG A 110 16.66 -7.82 12.10
C ARG A 110 15.90 -9.06 12.59
N VAL A 111 15.15 -9.67 11.68
CA VAL A 111 14.45 -10.93 11.95
C VAL A 111 15.46 -12.07 12.17
N LEU A 112 15.26 -12.84 13.24
CA LEU A 112 16.07 -14.01 13.55
C LEU A 112 15.83 -15.13 12.53
N LYS A 113 16.87 -15.89 12.18
CA LYS A 113 16.75 -17.05 11.28
C LYS A 113 16.04 -18.24 11.94
N HIS A 114 16.17 -18.38 13.26
CA HIS A 114 15.63 -19.48 14.05
C HIS A 114 15.18 -18.96 15.43
N GLY A 115 14.21 -19.65 16.03
CA GLY A 115 13.69 -19.31 17.36
C GLY A 115 12.75 -18.10 17.36
N TYR A 116 12.56 -17.52 18.54
CA TYR A 116 11.68 -16.37 18.78
C TYR A 116 12.50 -15.16 19.25
N ALA A 117 12.12 -13.97 18.79
CA ALA A 117 12.66 -12.74 19.33
C ALA A 117 11.90 -12.38 20.62
N ASN A 118 12.60 -12.22 21.74
CA ASN A 118 12.01 -11.71 22.98
C ASN A 118 12.23 -10.19 23.03
N VAL A 119 11.45 -9.47 22.22
CA VAL A 119 11.57 -8.02 22.01
C VAL A 119 10.30 -7.26 22.40
N TYR A 120 9.39 -7.94 23.10
CA TYR A 120 8.20 -7.28 23.63
C TYR A 120 8.60 -6.38 24.81
N ASP A 121 8.08 -5.17 24.79
CA ASP A 121 8.26 -4.15 25.81
C ASP A 121 6.91 -3.43 25.94
N ASP A 122 6.31 -3.49 27.12
CA ASP A 122 4.98 -2.94 27.43
C ASP A 122 5.00 -1.43 27.68
N GLU A 123 6.18 -0.83 27.80
CA GLU A 123 6.37 0.62 27.92
C GLU A 123 6.45 1.32 26.55
N ILE A 124 6.55 0.56 25.45
CA ILE A 124 6.54 1.12 24.10
C ILE A 124 5.12 1.51 23.69
N ASP A 125 4.94 2.77 23.28
CA ASP A 125 3.72 3.23 22.61
C ASP A 125 3.67 2.71 21.15
N PRO A 126 2.74 1.80 20.80
CA PRO A 126 2.63 1.23 19.47
C PRO A 126 1.73 2.05 18.54
N THR A 127 1.25 3.23 18.97
CA THR A 127 0.35 4.04 18.16
C THR A 127 1.03 4.56 16.91
N ILE A 128 0.27 4.66 15.82
CA ILE A 128 0.79 5.23 14.58
C ILE A 128 0.90 6.74 14.75
N ALA A 129 2.13 7.24 14.67
CA ALA A 129 2.38 8.67 14.73
C ALA A 129 1.63 9.41 13.61
N ASN A 130 1.06 10.58 13.95
CA ASN A 130 0.20 11.36 13.05
C ASN A 130 0.91 11.67 11.73
N GLU A 131 2.15 12.16 11.82
CA GLU A 131 3.00 12.45 10.68
C GLU A 131 3.18 11.23 9.78
N PHE A 132 3.42 10.04 10.35
CA PHE A 132 3.64 8.81 9.59
C PHE A 132 2.43 8.48 8.71
N ALA A 133 1.22 8.62 9.25
CA ALA A 133 -0.03 8.35 8.56
C ALA A 133 -0.31 9.30 7.39
N VAL A 134 0.21 10.54 7.43
CA VAL A 134 -0.15 11.58 6.45
C VAL A 134 0.99 12.07 5.56
N ALA A 135 2.25 11.80 5.90
CA ALA A 135 3.40 12.33 5.18
C ALA A 135 4.41 11.26 4.71
N PRO A 136 5.34 10.72 5.53
CA PRO A 136 6.46 9.93 5.04
C PRO A 136 6.04 8.58 4.45
N PHE A 137 5.01 7.90 4.99
CA PHE A 137 4.55 6.63 4.41
C PHE A 137 3.88 6.80 3.04
N ARG A 138 3.66 8.04 2.60
CA ARG A 138 3.20 8.39 1.25
C ARG A 138 4.31 8.44 0.22
N PHE A 139 5.57 8.18 0.59
CA PHE A 139 6.68 8.05 -0.37
C PHE A 139 6.35 7.03 -1.47
N ALA A 140 5.58 5.99 -1.13
CA ALA A 140 5.15 4.97 -2.08
C ALA A 140 4.35 5.52 -3.28
N HIS A 141 3.80 6.74 -3.20
CA HIS A 141 3.15 7.39 -4.34
C HIS A 141 4.12 7.72 -5.49
N THR A 142 5.42 7.88 -5.23
CA THR A 142 6.43 8.09 -6.29
C THR A 142 6.75 6.77 -7.02
N LEU A 143 6.48 5.62 -6.39
CA LEU A 143 6.76 4.29 -6.95
C LEU A 143 5.66 3.81 -7.91
N LEU A 144 4.52 4.52 -7.96
CA LEU A 144 3.39 4.17 -8.81
C LEU A 144 3.72 4.32 -10.30
N GLN A 145 3.04 3.53 -11.12
CA GLN A 145 3.14 3.58 -12.58
C GLN A 145 1.85 4.11 -13.21
N ASP A 146 1.96 4.75 -14.37
CA ASP A 146 0.80 5.17 -15.19
C ASP A 146 0.02 3.97 -15.76
N THR A 147 0.51 2.75 -15.58
CA THR A 147 -0.16 1.54 -16.04
C THR A 147 -0.17 0.43 -14.99
N VAL A 148 -1.23 -0.39 -15.01
CA VAL A 148 -1.37 -1.64 -14.27
C VAL A 148 -0.97 -2.80 -15.19
N PRO A 149 0.07 -3.58 -14.83
CA PRO A 149 0.45 -4.77 -15.59
C PRO A 149 -0.58 -5.89 -15.39
N TYR A 150 -0.86 -6.63 -16.45
CA TYR A 150 -1.80 -7.74 -16.45
C TYR A 150 -1.25 -8.88 -17.30
N LEU A 151 -0.76 -9.94 -16.65
CA LEU A 151 -0.09 -11.05 -17.33
C LEU A 151 -0.97 -12.29 -17.34
N THR A 152 -1.35 -12.74 -18.55
CA THR A 152 -2.08 -13.99 -18.78
C THR A 152 -1.16 -15.09 -19.29
N GLU A 153 -1.69 -16.29 -19.46
CA GLU A 153 -0.94 -17.42 -20.05
C GLU A 153 -0.56 -17.17 -21.52
N LYS A 154 -1.25 -16.25 -22.21
CA LYS A 154 -1.09 -16.02 -23.65
C LYS A 154 -0.50 -14.66 -24.01
N ALA A 155 -0.58 -13.68 -23.11
CA ALA A 155 -0.24 -12.30 -23.41
C ALA A 155 0.10 -11.49 -22.15
N ALA A 156 1.02 -10.53 -22.31
CA ALA A 156 1.26 -9.44 -21.40
C ALA A 156 0.47 -8.21 -21.86
N LEU A 157 -0.42 -7.71 -21.01
CA LEU A 157 -1.25 -6.53 -21.26
C LEU A 157 -0.97 -5.45 -20.22
N THR A 158 -1.32 -4.20 -20.55
CA THR A 158 -1.23 -3.07 -19.64
C THR A 158 -2.50 -2.24 -19.72
N PHE A 159 -3.03 -1.82 -18.57
CA PHE A 159 -4.18 -0.94 -18.47
C PHE A 159 -3.74 0.39 -17.88
N ARG A 160 -4.32 1.52 -18.32
CA ARG A 160 -4.01 2.82 -17.72
C ARG A 160 -4.48 2.87 -16.27
N SER A 161 -3.64 3.33 -15.36
CA SER A 161 -3.94 3.36 -13.93
C SER A 161 -5.14 4.25 -13.61
N GLU A 162 -5.25 5.40 -14.29
CA GLU A 162 -6.35 6.35 -14.14
C GLU A 162 -7.73 5.80 -14.49
N ASP A 163 -7.79 4.81 -15.39
CA ASP A 163 -9.05 4.19 -15.79
C ASP A 163 -9.53 3.13 -14.78
N MET A 164 -8.65 2.69 -13.87
CA MET A 164 -8.86 1.54 -12.99
C MET A 164 -9.20 1.90 -11.54
N PHE A 165 -9.08 3.17 -11.15
CA PHE A 165 -9.31 3.57 -9.77
C PHE A 165 -10.73 3.28 -9.29
N ASN A 166 -10.87 2.72 -8.09
CA ASN A 166 -12.14 2.37 -7.47
C ASN A 166 -13.00 1.39 -8.30
N LYS A 167 -12.44 0.66 -9.27
CA LYS A 167 -13.22 -0.25 -10.12
C LYS A 167 -12.84 -1.70 -9.89
N PRO A 168 -13.82 -2.60 -9.65
CA PRO A 168 -13.54 -4.01 -9.53
C PRO A 168 -13.42 -4.71 -10.90
N THR A 169 -13.53 -3.99 -12.01
CA THR A 169 -13.64 -4.52 -13.38
C THR A 169 -12.53 -5.52 -13.73
N LEU A 170 -11.26 -5.20 -13.47
CA LEU A 170 -10.17 -6.16 -13.74
C LEU A 170 -10.23 -7.38 -12.85
N ALA A 171 -10.73 -7.27 -11.61
CA ALA A 171 -10.82 -8.42 -10.72
C ALA A 171 -11.76 -9.50 -11.30
N PHE A 172 -12.93 -9.08 -11.80
CA PHE A 172 -13.94 -9.98 -12.37
C PHE A 172 -13.63 -10.48 -13.79
N SER A 173 -12.65 -9.89 -14.48
CA SER A 173 -12.27 -10.31 -15.83
C SER A 173 -11.80 -11.78 -15.89
N LYS A 174 -11.94 -12.40 -17.08
CA LYS A 174 -11.54 -13.79 -17.36
C LYS A 174 -12.07 -14.78 -16.32
N GLU A 175 -13.39 -14.77 -16.15
CA GLU A 175 -14.10 -15.67 -15.24
C GLU A 175 -13.62 -15.54 -13.77
N GLY A 176 -13.20 -14.34 -13.37
CA GLY A 176 -12.70 -14.06 -12.02
C GLY A 176 -11.23 -14.39 -11.77
N ARG A 177 -10.45 -14.69 -12.82
CA ARG A 177 -8.99 -14.89 -12.72
C ARG A 177 -8.17 -13.61 -12.79
N GLY A 178 -8.80 -12.49 -13.11
CA GLY A 178 -8.12 -11.21 -13.30
C GLY A 178 -7.25 -10.76 -12.13
N VAL A 179 -7.65 -11.01 -10.87
CA VAL A 179 -6.81 -10.72 -9.69
C VAL A 179 -5.47 -11.47 -9.71
N SER A 180 -5.43 -12.70 -10.22
CA SER A 180 -4.21 -13.49 -10.32
C SER A 180 -3.31 -12.95 -11.43
N TYR A 181 -3.89 -12.52 -12.56
CA TYR A 181 -3.14 -11.95 -13.68
C TYR A 181 -2.55 -10.57 -13.37
N VAL A 182 -3.26 -9.74 -12.61
CA VAL A 182 -2.72 -8.49 -12.04
C VAL A 182 -1.58 -8.80 -11.08
N GLY A 183 -1.79 -9.74 -10.15
CA GLY A 183 -0.77 -10.11 -9.16
C GLY A 183 0.51 -10.64 -9.81
N LEU A 184 0.37 -11.50 -10.81
CA LEU A 184 1.50 -12.01 -11.60
C LEU A 184 2.20 -10.88 -12.37
N GLY A 185 1.44 -9.99 -13.00
CA GLY A 185 2.00 -8.81 -13.67
C GLY A 185 2.83 -7.93 -12.72
N LEU A 186 2.31 -7.65 -11.53
CA LEU A 186 3.01 -6.86 -10.50
C LEU A 186 4.27 -7.54 -9.97
N SER A 187 4.31 -8.87 -9.93
CA SER A 187 5.51 -9.60 -9.50
C SER A 187 6.67 -9.52 -10.48
N GLN A 188 6.42 -9.12 -11.73
CA GLN A 188 7.42 -9.05 -12.80
C GLN A 188 7.69 -7.63 -13.29
N ALA A 189 6.74 -6.71 -13.11
CA ALA A 189 6.88 -5.34 -13.54
C ALA A 189 7.90 -4.57 -12.68
N PRO A 190 8.74 -3.71 -13.28
CA PRO A 190 9.60 -2.81 -12.51
C PRO A 190 8.75 -1.77 -11.77
N LEU A 191 9.31 -1.14 -10.74
CA LEU A 191 8.72 0.03 -10.08
C LEU A 191 9.17 1.33 -10.75
N SER A 192 8.41 2.41 -10.57
CA SER A 192 8.94 3.76 -10.80
C SER A 192 10.06 4.07 -9.79
N LYS A 193 10.91 5.04 -10.10
CA LYS A 193 12.00 5.45 -9.21
C LYS A 193 11.47 6.12 -7.95
N ALA A 194 12.19 5.96 -6.85
CA ALA A 194 11.99 6.77 -5.65
C ALA A 194 12.66 8.14 -5.84
N ASP A 195 11.98 9.05 -6.52
CA ASP A 195 12.48 10.41 -6.82
C ASP A 195 11.37 11.47 -6.68
N GLU A 196 11.67 12.71 -7.08
CA GLU A 196 10.73 13.84 -6.98
C GLU A 196 9.55 13.77 -7.96
N LYS A 197 9.48 12.72 -8.79
CA LYS A 197 8.48 12.59 -9.85
C LYS A 197 7.35 11.68 -9.42
N VAL A 198 6.16 12.05 -9.88
CA VAL A 198 4.93 11.32 -9.61
C VAL A 198 4.17 11.24 -10.93
N VAL A 199 3.66 10.05 -11.21
CA VAL A 199 3.00 9.72 -12.47
C VAL A 199 1.68 10.48 -12.66
N THR A 200 1.33 10.70 -13.93
CA THR A 200 0.20 11.55 -14.34
C THR A 200 -1.13 11.00 -13.83
N ALA A 201 -1.25 9.68 -13.74
CA ALA A 201 -2.45 9.00 -13.25
C ALA A 201 -2.88 9.47 -11.85
N VAL A 202 -1.94 9.78 -10.95
CA VAL A 202 -2.26 10.26 -9.59
C VAL A 202 -2.01 11.74 -9.39
N ARG A 203 -1.15 12.38 -10.19
CA ARG A 203 -0.91 13.83 -10.11
C ARG A 203 -2.04 14.62 -10.76
N ASP A 204 -2.51 14.21 -11.93
CA ASP A 204 -3.45 15.00 -12.73
C ASP A 204 -4.80 14.32 -12.93
N ASN A 205 -4.87 12.99 -12.80
CA ASN A 205 -6.07 12.21 -13.13
C ASN A 205 -6.59 11.34 -11.97
N LEU A 206 -6.24 11.64 -10.72
CA LEU A 206 -6.68 10.83 -9.58
C LEU A 206 -8.21 10.86 -9.48
N PHE A 207 -8.84 9.68 -9.44
CA PHE A 207 -10.29 9.52 -9.32
C PHE A 207 -11.11 10.36 -10.32
N LYS A 208 -10.63 10.44 -11.56
CA LYS A 208 -11.30 11.19 -12.63
C LYS A 208 -12.75 10.75 -12.81
N ASP A 209 -13.68 11.69 -12.76
CA ASP A 209 -15.10 11.44 -12.94
C ASP A 209 -15.56 11.53 -14.41
N MET A 210 -16.82 11.20 -14.66
CA MET A 210 -17.42 11.22 -16.01
C MET A 210 -17.48 12.62 -16.63
N HIS A 211 -17.38 13.69 -15.83
CA HIS A 211 -17.34 15.08 -16.29
C HIS A 211 -15.90 15.57 -16.53
N GLY A 212 -14.92 14.68 -16.38
CA GLY A 212 -13.50 14.99 -16.57
C GLY A 212 -12.85 15.71 -15.38
N ARG A 213 -13.52 15.83 -14.24
CA ARG A 213 -12.93 16.42 -13.02
C ARG A 213 -12.07 15.37 -12.33
N SER A 214 -10.92 15.78 -11.83
CA SER A 214 -9.95 14.92 -11.16
C SER A 214 -9.35 15.61 -9.92
N LEU A 215 -8.63 14.83 -9.12
CA LEU A 215 -7.86 15.30 -7.99
C LEU A 215 -6.36 15.21 -8.29
N ASP A 216 -5.57 15.94 -7.52
CA ASP A 216 -4.11 15.84 -7.48
C ASP A 216 -3.68 15.24 -6.14
N LEU A 217 -3.13 14.02 -6.18
CA LEU A 217 -2.72 13.29 -4.99
C LEU A 217 -1.63 14.03 -4.20
N ILE A 218 -0.71 14.71 -4.87
CA ILE A 218 0.42 15.39 -4.23
C ILE A 218 -0.05 16.68 -3.57
N SER A 219 -0.88 17.45 -4.24
CA SER A 219 -1.57 18.59 -3.63
C SER A 219 -2.43 18.17 -2.44
N LEU A 220 -3.13 17.03 -2.51
CA LEU A 220 -3.86 16.46 -1.38
C LEU A 220 -2.96 16.04 -0.21
N ASN A 221 -1.76 15.48 -0.48
CA ASN A 221 -0.81 15.11 0.58
C ASN A 221 -0.29 16.35 1.31
N ILE A 222 0.03 17.42 0.56
CA ILE A 222 0.44 18.71 1.14
C ILE A 222 -0.69 19.28 1.98
N GLN A 223 -1.91 19.32 1.44
CA GLN A 223 -3.06 19.88 2.14
C GLN A 223 -3.43 19.04 3.37
N ARG A 224 -3.31 17.72 3.31
CA ARG A 224 -3.50 16.81 4.46
C ARG A 224 -2.48 17.05 5.55
N SER A 225 -1.22 17.31 5.19
CA SER A 225 -0.18 17.60 6.17
C SER A 225 -0.46 18.92 6.91
N ARG A 226 -1.01 19.93 6.20
CA ARG A 226 -1.47 21.18 6.81
C ARG A 226 -2.69 20.98 7.74
N ASP A 227 -3.67 20.23 7.27
CA ASP A 227 -4.88 19.83 8.01
C ASP A 227 -4.52 19.13 9.34
N HIS A 228 -3.51 18.25 9.30
CA HIS A 228 -3.01 17.52 10.46
C HIS A 228 -1.93 18.27 11.26
N ALA A 229 -1.66 19.55 10.95
CA ALA A 229 -0.67 20.39 11.60
C ALA A 229 0.73 19.75 11.68
N VAL A 230 1.14 19.00 10.65
CA VAL A 230 2.47 18.38 10.60
C VAL A 230 3.54 19.48 10.55
N PRO A 231 4.55 19.46 11.43
CA PRO A 231 5.63 20.44 11.43
C PRO A 231 6.36 20.52 10.08
N GLY A 232 6.92 21.70 9.79
CA GLY A 232 7.68 21.93 8.57
C GLY A 232 8.99 21.14 8.50
N TYR A 233 9.59 21.11 7.31
CA TYR A 233 10.78 20.32 6.98
C TYR A 233 11.92 20.42 8.01
N ASN A 234 12.28 21.63 8.43
CA ASN A 234 13.39 21.82 9.38
C ASN A 234 13.11 21.30 10.80
N ALA A 235 11.84 21.25 11.23
CA ALA A 235 11.48 20.64 12.51
C ALA A 235 11.77 19.14 12.47
N TRP A 236 11.45 18.47 11.37
CA TRP A 236 11.77 17.05 11.15
C TRP A 236 13.26 16.79 10.98
N ARG A 237 13.99 17.67 10.29
CA ARG A 237 15.46 17.57 10.26
C ARG A 237 16.04 17.57 11.66
N LYS A 238 15.65 18.54 12.49
CA LYS A 238 16.09 18.64 13.88
C LYS A 238 15.72 17.38 14.68
N PHE A 239 14.48 16.91 14.56
CA PHE A 239 14.00 15.68 15.23
C PHE A 239 14.85 14.47 14.85
N CYS A 240 15.20 14.32 13.57
CA CYS A 240 16.03 13.24 13.05
C CYS A 240 17.55 13.45 13.27
N GLY A 241 17.97 14.47 14.02
CA GLY A 241 19.38 14.77 14.26
C GLY A 241 20.15 15.31 13.03
N LEU A 242 19.43 15.82 12.02
CA LEU A 242 20.01 16.41 10.82
C LEU A 242 20.23 17.92 10.97
N PRO A 243 21.27 18.50 10.31
CA PRO A 243 21.54 19.94 10.36
C PRO A 243 20.38 20.78 9.82
N TYR A 244 20.06 21.90 10.45
CA TYR A 244 19.05 22.85 9.97
C TYR A 244 19.44 23.45 8.61
N ALA A 245 18.48 23.60 7.69
CA ALA A 245 18.67 24.30 6.43
C ALA A 245 18.26 25.78 6.57
N PHE A 246 19.24 26.68 6.53
CA PHE A 246 19.08 28.12 6.71
C PHE A 246 18.73 28.86 5.41
N HIS A 247 18.98 28.23 4.26
CA HIS A 247 18.67 28.78 2.94
C HIS A 247 18.37 27.67 1.92
N PHE A 248 17.76 28.05 0.81
CA PHE A 248 17.42 27.13 -0.28
C PHE A 248 18.58 26.80 -1.23
N GLY A 249 19.78 27.36 -1.04
CA GLY A 249 20.97 26.86 -1.75
C GLY A 249 21.32 25.44 -1.34
N THR A 250 22.01 24.68 -2.19
CA THR A 250 22.45 23.29 -1.89
C THR A 250 23.86 23.21 -1.28
N GLY A 251 24.50 24.36 -1.06
CA GLY A 251 25.78 24.45 -0.36
C GLY A 251 25.66 24.28 1.17
N PRO A 252 26.78 24.36 1.90
CA PRO A 252 26.81 24.24 3.35
C PRO A 252 25.76 25.13 4.04
N GLY A 253 25.00 24.55 4.97
CA GLY A 253 23.92 25.26 5.67
C GLY A 253 22.59 25.37 4.90
N GLY A 254 22.48 24.74 3.73
CA GLY A 254 21.25 24.74 2.93
C GLY A 254 20.60 23.37 2.74
N LEU A 255 19.88 23.21 1.63
CA LEU A 255 19.24 21.96 1.21
C LEU A 255 20.27 21.00 0.58
N VAL A 256 21.25 20.57 1.38
CA VAL A 256 22.41 19.77 0.94
C VAL A 256 22.06 18.39 0.38
N ASP A 257 20.85 17.91 0.67
CA ASP A 257 20.25 16.65 0.24
C ASP A 257 19.31 16.81 -0.97
N HIS A 258 19.27 18.00 -1.59
CA HIS A 258 18.41 18.29 -2.73
C HIS A 258 19.23 18.59 -3.98
N PHE A 259 18.65 18.27 -5.15
CA PHE A 259 19.18 18.76 -6.42
C PHE A 259 19.03 20.29 -6.53
N PRO A 260 20.02 21.01 -7.10
CA PRO A 260 19.98 22.48 -7.21
C PRO A 260 18.72 23.03 -7.88
N GLU A 261 18.20 22.34 -8.89
CA GLU A 261 16.96 22.73 -9.56
C GLU A 261 15.73 22.66 -8.64
N ASN A 262 15.65 21.63 -7.80
CA ASN A 262 14.53 21.42 -6.89
C ASN A 262 14.60 22.43 -5.75
N ALA A 263 15.80 22.70 -5.25
CA ALA A 263 16.04 23.70 -4.23
C ALA A 263 15.60 25.11 -4.71
N LYS A 264 15.88 25.45 -5.98
CA LYS A 264 15.40 26.70 -6.62
C LYS A 264 13.88 26.74 -6.77
N LYS A 265 13.24 25.63 -7.16
CA LYS A 265 11.77 25.54 -7.26
C LYS A 265 11.11 25.72 -5.89
N LEU A 266 11.64 25.06 -4.86
CA LEU A 266 11.17 25.19 -3.48
C LEU A 266 11.29 26.64 -2.98
N GLN A 267 12.42 27.30 -3.28
CA GLN A 267 12.64 28.71 -2.94
C GLN A 267 11.58 29.64 -3.53
N ALA A 268 11.09 29.37 -4.74
CA ALA A 268 10.10 30.20 -5.40
C ALA A 268 8.69 30.06 -4.79
N VAL A 269 8.43 28.98 -4.05
CA VAL A 269 7.10 28.65 -3.50
C VAL A 269 7.01 28.91 -2.00
N TYR A 270 8.09 28.66 -1.25
CA TYR A 270 8.10 28.66 0.22
C TYR A 270 8.90 29.81 0.85
N ARG A 271 9.24 30.84 0.07
CA ARG A 271 9.88 32.05 0.59
C ARG A 271 8.89 33.03 1.20
#